data_AF-E9G480-F1
#
_entry.id   AF-E9G480-F1
#
_cell.length_a   1.000
_cell.length_b   1.000
_cell.length_c   1.000
_cell.angle_alpha   90.00
_cell.angle_beta   90.00
_cell.angle_gamma   90.00
#
_symmetry.space_group_name_H-M   'P 1'
#
loop_
_entity.id
_entity.type
_entity.pdbx_description
1 polymer ?
#
loop_
_entity_poly.entity_id
_entity_poly.type
_entity_poly.pdbx_seq_one_letter_code
_entity_poly.pdbx_strand_id
1 'polypeptide(L)'
;MKTFACLAVLVSLCAVLAMAQADQITEPFCYWSGTAPACAGACETGEFVASTSKYGDGKTCATGVKRYCCAMPPQWLAQLAQSSFYVLNGGPVEPILPSGYPH
;
A
#
# COMPACT_ATOMS: atom_id res chain seq x y z
N MET A 1 2.83 51.22 1.25
CA MET A 1 1.55 50.50 1.37
C MET A 1 1.28 49.53 0.21
N LYS A 2 1.61 49.87 -1.05
CA LYS A 2 1.39 48.99 -2.22
C LYS A 2 2.31 47.74 -2.27
N THR A 3 3.52 47.83 -1.73
CA THR A 3 4.51 46.76 -1.70
C THR A 3 4.17 45.61 -0.75
N PHE A 4 3.59 45.91 0.41
CA PHE A 4 3.19 44.92 1.42
C PHE A 4 2.02 44.04 0.96
N ALA A 5 1.08 44.60 0.18
CA ALA A 5 -0.02 43.84 -0.40
C ALA A 5 0.46 42.81 -1.43
N CYS A 6 1.49 43.14 -2.23
CA CYS A 6 2.06 42.23 -3.23
C CYS A 6 2.79 41.06 -2.56
N LEU A 7 3.57 41.33 -1.51
CA LEU A 7 4.26 40.30 -0.73
C LEU A 7 3.28 39.35 -0.04
N ALA A 8 2.18 39.86 0.52
CA ALA A 8 1.14 39.03 1.14
C ALA A 8 0.44 38.12 0.12
N VAL A 9 0.16 38.63 -1.09
CA VAL A 9 -0.46 37.84 -2.18
C VAL A 9 0.49 36.75 -2.69
N LEU A 10 1.78 37.06 -2.84
CA LEU A 10 2.79 36.06 -3.26
C LEU A 10 2.97 34.95 -2.23
N VAL A 11 3.04 35.30 -0.94
CA VAL A 11 3.13 34.31 0.16
C VAL A 11 1.89 33.43 0.23
N SER A 12 0.70 34.02 0.05
CA SER A 12 -0.57 33.27 0.02
C SER A 12 -0.65 32.32 -1.18
N LEU A 13 -0.23 32.74 -2.38
CA LEU A 13 -0.15 31.86 -3.56
C LEU A 13 0.82 30.69 -3.34
N CYS A 14 2.00 30.95 -2.74
CA CYS A 14 2.96 29.90 -2.41
C CYS A 14 2.39 28.89 -1.40
N ALA A 15 1.64 29.36 -0.40
CA ALA A 15 1.01 28.49 0.59
C ALA A 15 -0.04 27.56 -0.07
N VAL A 16 -0.86 28.08 -1.00
CA VAL A 16 -1.86 27.27 -1.73
C VAL A 16 -1.19 26.20 -2.62
N LEU A 17 -0.05 26.52 -3.24
CA LEU A 17 0.72 25.56 -4.06
C LEU A 17 1.38 24.45 -3.24
N ALA A 18 1.68 24.69 -1.95
CA ALA A 18 2.36 23.73 -1.09
C ALA A 18 1.46 22.60 -0.55
N MET A 19 0.13 22.70 -0.68
CA MET A 19 -0.83 21.78 -0.04
C MET A 19 -1.23 20.56 -0.92
N ALA A 20 -0.59 20.36 -2.07
CA ALA A 20 -0.99 19.35 -3.06
C ALA A 20 -0.18 18.03 -3.01
N GLN A 21 0.39 17.67 -1.86
CA GLN A 21 1.07 16.37 -1.70
C GLN A 21 0.13 15.39 -1.01
N ALA A 22 -0.76 14.80 -1.83
CA ALA A 22 -1.51 13.63 -1.41
C ALA A 22 -0.54 12.44 -1.26
N ASP A 23 -0.41 11.92 -0.05
CA ASP A 23 0.32 10.70 0.27
C ASP A 23 -0.23 9.55 -0.60
N GLN A 24 0.53 9.15 -1.62
CA GLN A 24 0.11 8.06 -2.50
C GLN A 24 0.51 6.74 -1.84
N ILE A 25 -0.38 6.21 -1.00
CA ILE A 25 -0.33 4.79 -0.64
C ILE A 25 -0.64 4.01 -1.92
N THR A 26 0.39 3.62 -2.67
CA THR A 26 0.22 2.64 -3.77
C THR A 26 -0.40 1.39 -3.17
N GLU A 27 -1.53 0.97 -3.73
CA GLU A 27 -2.16 -0.28 -3.35
C GLU A 27 -1.20 -1.46 -3.58
N PRO A 28 -1.33 -2.54 -2.78
CA PRO A 28 -0.51 -3.74 -2.98
C PRO A 28 -0.74 -4.30 -4.38
N PHE A 29 0.36 -4.60 -5.09
CA PHE A 29 0.29 -5.27 -6.37
C PHE A 29 -0.07 -6.74 -6.14
N CYS A 30 -1.23 -7.17 -6.64
CA CYS A 30 -1.76 -8.51 -6.41
C CYS A 30 -2.19 -9.20 -7.71
N TYR A 31 -2.01 -10.52 -7.80
CA TYR A 31 -2.42 -11.35 -8.94
C TYR A 31 -2.78 -12.78 -8.53
N TRP A 32 -3.57 -13.47 -9.37
CA TRP A 32 -3.84 -14.90 -9.19
C TRP A 32 -2.77 -15.75 -9.89
N SER A 33 -2.10 -16.60 -9.12
CA SER A 33 -1.12 -17.59 -9.59
C SER A 33 -1.74 -18.99 -9.72
N GLY A 34 -1.37 -19.69 -10.79
CA GLY A 34 -1.82 -21.05 -11.14
C GLY A 34 -2.79 -21.09 -12.32
N THR A 35 -2.60 -22.03 -13.24
CA THR A 35 -3.35 -22.11 -14.50
C THR A 35 -4.32 -23.29 -14.51
N ALA A 36 -5.57 -23.06 -14.90
CA ALA A 36 -6.55 -24.13 -15.06
C ALA A 36 -6.24 -24.96 -16.33
N PRO A 37 -6.54 -26.28 -16.35
CA PRO A 37 -7.33 -27.03 -15.37
C PRO A 37 -6.53 -27.66 -14.20
N ALA A 38 -5.20 -27.74 -14.23
CA ALA A 38 -4.42 -28.29 -13.11
C ALA A 38 -3.66 -27.16 -12.39
N CYS A 39 -4.17 -26.69 -11.24
CA CYS A 39 -3.65 -25.49 -10.60
C CYS A 39 -2.75 -25.80 -9.41
N ALA A 40 -1.45 -25.52 -9.55
CA ALA A 40 -0.48 -25.51 -8.47
C ALA A 40 0.11 -24.11 -8.32
N GLY A 41 -0.74 -23.13 -7.95
CA GLY A 41 -0.30 -21.74 -7.81
C GLY A 41 0.74 -21.57 -6.72
N ALA A 42 1.72 -20.70 -6.95
CA ALA A 42 2.75 -20.32 -5.99
C ALA A 42 3.03 -18.82 -6.10
N CYS A 43 3.32 -18.18 -4.98
CA CYS A 43 3.76 -16.79 -4.95
C CYS A 43 5.29 -16.74 -5.04
N GLU A 44 5.81 -15.66 -5.58
CA GLU A 44 7.25 -15.46 -5.69
C GLU A 44 7.89 -15.11 -4.33
N THR A 45 9.21 -15.18 -4.26
CA THR A 45 9.96 -14.82 -3.06
C THR A 45 9.73 -13.35 -2.72
N GLY A 46 9.27 -13.08 -1.49
CA GLY A 46 8.93 -11.72 -1.04
C GLY A 46 7.45 -11.36 -1.20
N GLU A 47 6.67 -12.22 -1.84
CA GLU A 47 5.21 -12.11 -1.89
C GLU A 47 4.55 -12.99 -0.81
N PHE A 48 3.30 -12.66 -0.48
CA PHE A 48 2.51 -13.47 0.45
C PHE A 48 1.21 -13.96 -0.21
N VAL A 49 0.71 -15.09 0.28
CA VAL A 49 -0.58 -15.66 -0.14
C VAL A 49 -1.68 -14.93 0.62
N ALA A 50 -2.37 -14.01 -0.05
CA ALA A 50 -3.52 -13.28 0.53
C ALA A 50 -4.80 -14.12 0.49
N SER A 51 -4.96 -15.02 -0.49
CA SER A 51 -6.12 -15.90 -0.60
C SER A 51 -5.83 -17.14 -1.44
N THR A 52 -6.73 -18.12 -1.41
CA THR A 52 -6.69 -19.30 -2.30
C THR A 52 -8.07 -19.59 -2.86
N SER A 53 -8.16 -20.06 -4.10
CA SER A 53 -9.45 -20.34 -4.75
C SER A 53 -9.33 -21.40 -5.84
N LYS A 54 -10.39 -22.20 -6.00
CA LYS A 54 -10.54 -23.12 -7.14
C LYS A 54 -10.83 -22.40 -8.46
N TYR A 55 -11.37 -21.18 -8.40
CA TYR A 55 -11.77 -20.40 -9.57
C TYR A 55 -10.82 -19.23 -9.83
N GLY A 56 -10.38 -18.56 -8.77
CA GLY A 56 -9.45 -17.42 -8.82
C GLY A 56 -9.84 -16.36 -9.87
N ASP A 57 -9.10 -16.36 -10.98
CA ASP A 57 -9.23 -15.53 -12.18
C ASP A 57 -10.44 -15.89 -13.08
N GLY A 58 -11.36 -16.72 -12.61
CA GLY A 58 -12.59 -17.10 -13.30
C GLY A 58 -12.56 -18.47 -13.98
N LYS A 59 -11.40 -19.14 -14.08
CA LYS A 59 -11.30 -20.50 -14.64
C LYS A 59 -11.12 -21.54 -13.54
N THR A 60 -11.94 -22.60 -13.58
CA THR A 60 -11.93 -23.61 -12.51
C THR A 60 -10.77 -24.61 -12.63
N CYS A 61 -10.18 -24.95 -11.48
CA CYS A 61 -9.17 -25.99 -11.35
C CYS A 61 -9.84 -27.35 -11.17
N ALA A 62 -9.60 -28.28 -12.08
CA ALA A 62 -9.93 -29.70 -11.93
C ALA A 62 -9.16 -30.32 -10.76
N THR A 63 -7.88 -29.95 -10.59
CA THR A 63 -7.03 -30.40 -9.48
C THR A 63 -6.23 -29.22 -8.90
N GLY A 64 -5.92 -29.28 -7.60
CA GLY A 64 -5.22 -28.22 -6.87
C GLY A 64 -6.03 -26.92 -6.69
N VAL A 65 -5.36 -25.78 -6.46
CA VAL A 65 -5.93 -24.44 -6.23
C VAL A 65 -5.04 -23.34 -6.81
N LYS A 66 -5.64 -22.18 -7.10
CA LYS A 66 -4.94 -20.92 -7.38
C LYS A 66 -4.62 -20.21 -6.07
N ARG A 67 -3.56 -19.39 -6.09
CA ARG A 67 -3.15 -18.53 -4.97
C ARG A 67 -3.23 -17.08 -5.38
N TYR A 68 -3.83 -16.24 -4.55
CA TYR A 68 -3.82 -14.80 -4.73
C TYR A 68 -2.56 -14.27 -4.04
N CYS A 69 -1.60 -13.84 -4.84
CA CYS A 69 -0.29 -13.41 -4.42
C CYS A 69 -0.25 -11.90 -4.40
N CYS A 70 0.24 -11.33 -3.32
CA CYS A 70 0.38 -9.89 -3.15
C CYS A 70 1.80 -9.53 -2.73
N ALA A 71 2.32 -8.46 -3.30
CA ALA A 71 3.54 -7.80 -2.84
C ALA A 71 3.18 -6.61 -1.95
N MET A 72 3.85 -6.49 -0.80
CA MET A 72 3.79 -5.25 -0.03
C MET A 72 4.51 -4.14 -0.82
N PRO A 73 3.88 -2.97 -1.00
CA PRO A 73 4.53 -1.89 -1.71
C PRO A 73 5.74 -1.41 -0.88
N PRO A 74 6.84 -0.97 -1.53
CA PRO A 74 8.07 -0.57 -0.84
C PRO A 74 7.85 0.49 0.24
N GLN A 75 6.91 1.42 0.03
CA GLN A 75 6.61 2.43 1.06
C GLN A 75 6.06 1.84 2.36
N TRP A 76 5.34 0.72 2.32
CA TRP A 76 4.77 0.11 3.52
C TRP A 76 5.85 -0.61 4.33
N LEU A 77 6.83 -1.21 3.66
CA LEU A 77 8.02 -1.75 4.31
C LEU A 77 8.87 -0.64 4.95
N ALA A 78 8.97 0.53 4.31
CA ALA A 78 9.65 1.69 4.89
C ALA A 78 8.91 2.26 6.11
N GLN A 79 7.58 2.34 6.05
CA GLN A 79 6.74 2.75 7.19
C GLN A 79 6.81 1.74 8.34
N LEU A 80 6.84 0.43 8.06
CA LEU A 80 7.04 -0.61 9.08
C LEU A 80 8.45 -0.54 9.67
N ALA A 81 9.49 -0.23 8.88
CA ALA A 81 10.84 -0.04 9.38
C ALA A 81 10.97 1.21 10.27
N GLN A 82 10.33 2.32 9.87
CA GLN A 82 10.29 3.55 10.66
C GLN A 82 9.46 3.41 11.94
N SER A 83 8.31 2.74 11.89
CA SER A 83 7.52 2.44 13.09
C SER A 83 8.22 1.45 14.02
N SER A 84 8.91 0.44 13.47
CA SER A 84 9.75 -0.48 14.26
C SER A 84 10.87 0.27 14.96
N PHE A 85 11.58 1.17 14.27
CA PHE A 85 12.59 2.02 14.89
C PHE A 85 11.99 2.94 15.98
N TYR A 86 10.82 3.53 15.75
CA TYR A 86 10.13 4.38 16.72
C TYR A 86 9.73 3.62 18.00
N VAL A 87 9.15 2.42 17.86
CA VAL A 87 8.78 1.55 18.99
C VAL A 87 10.02 1.08 19.75
N LEU A 88 11.09 0.69 19.04
CA LEU A 88 12.36 0.28 19.66
C LEU A 88 13.03 1.41 20.46
N ASN A 89 12.76 2.67 20.13
CA ASN A 89 13.25 3.85 20.86
C ASN A 89 12.25 4.38 21.91
N GLY A 90 11.23 3.59 22.28
CA GLY A 90 10.32 3.92 23.38
C GLY A 90 9.16 4.85 23.00
N GLY A 91 8.83 4.96 21.71
CA GLY A 91 7.61 5.63 21.28
C GLY A 91 6.34 4.88 21.73
N PRO A 92 5.19 5.58 21.85
CA PRO A 92 3.89 4.94 22.10
C PRO A 92 3.62 3.82 21.08
N VAL A 93 3.19 2.66 21.59
CA VAL A 93 2.98 1.42 20.82
C VAL A 93 1.69 1.40 20.00
N GLU A 94 0.92 2.50 20.01
CA GLU A 94 -0.33 2.54 19.25
C GLU A 94 0.01 2.69 17.76
N PRO A 95 -0.34 1.70 16.92
CA PRO A 95 -0.19 1.85 15.49
C PRO A 95 -1.14 2.96 15.06
N ILE A 96 -0.61 4.02 14.46
CA ILE A 96 -1.40 4.94 13.64
C ILE A 96 -1.82 4.14 12.40
N LEU A 97 -2.85 3.30 12.54
CA LEU A 97 -3.47 2.65 11.38
C LEU A 97 -4.02 3.79 10.52
N PRO A 98 -3.65 3.87 9.23
CA PRO A 98 -4.34 4.79 8.33
C PRO A 98 -5.81 4.39 8.36
N SER A 99 -6.67 5.35 8.65
CA SER A 99 -8.12 5.20 8.74
C SER A 99 -8.65 4.72 7.38
N GLY A 100 -8.76 3.40 7.21
CA GLY A 100 -9.12 2.80 5.92
C GLY A 100 -8.87 1.29 5.75
N TYR A 101 -8.22 0.60 6.70
CA TYR A 101 -8.11 -0.86 6.63
C TYR A 101 -9.47 -1.53 6.94
N PRO A 102 -10.08 -2.27 5.99
CA PRO A 102 -11.25 -3.08 6.32
C PRO A 102 -10.82 -4.22 7.26
N HIS A 103 -11.62 -4.41 8.31
CA HIS A 103 -11.50 -5.49 9.29
C HIS A 103 -11.77 -6.87 8.67
#